data_AF-A0A6L3AEH5-F1
#
_entry.id   AF-A0A6L3AEH5-F1
#
_cell.length_a   1.000
_cell.length_b   1.000
_cell.length_c   1.000
_cell.angle_alpha   90.00
_cell.angle_beta   90.00
_cell.angle_gamma   90.00
#
_symmetry.space_group_name_H-M   'P 1'
#
loop_
_entity.id
_entity.type
_entity.pdbx_description
1 polymer ?
#
loop_
_entity_poly.entity_id
_entity_poly.type
_entity_poly.pdbx_seq_one_letter_code
_entity_poly.pdbx_strand_id
1 'polypeptide(L)'
;MRAAIFTLCAAFILFWSTLLAAEVQAAPPDKEPPPPARTPQPADDPGSDKDSRIADAVAKLVIHKLVWDPFSAKWRAVSLLHLWEFAVTNARGDVVAELTNEETTPLDAGDYTVTEKASPLSSKGLGDFNVLRGDNLLSLAWWKYWGDGLTIFDFFRSESGDGSCTDEPFGGRRSVTLTGDDFKDSAGGTIHLCAYNRGKEDAPTPTPTAGERRTATPKPEEARSVIPLVVCVADQGGGAYTAYFGYANENGAPVKIEPGERNSLDPAVPGVTPPYLFQPGRTDSFPDAAFTADFSGKALTWNLKGPDGLTNSATADASSKACPKPKLIKEFVSEGPGFVTWRLRPSFDVDMVVWDSFAETCTAAGGAACGGITSGDYGKFYATGSGQYLEITQSYTVKDGKKCEVRNVAEYATAPFTNPLSATDKAHAKYRCSGANAMGWPLLGLAFVAAIAATWAVQRKRS
;
A
#
# COMPACT_ATOMS: atom_id res chain seq x y z
N MET A 1 59.67 20.19 -7.54
CA MET A 1 58.27 19.80 -7.89
C MET A 1 58.14 18.33 -8.34
N ARG A 2 59.02 17.79 -9.20
CA ARG A 2 58.98 16.36 -9.59
C ARG A 2 59.19 15.37 -8.43
N ALA A 3 59.96 15.75 -7.40
CA ALA A 3 60.14 14.92 -6.20
C ALA A 3 58.87 14.86 -5.31
N ALA A 4 58.11 15.94 -5.21
CA ALA A 4 56.92 16.00 -4.34
C ALA A 4 55.73 15.19 -4.88
N ILE A 5 55.61 15.08 -6.21
CA ILE A 5 54.53 14.30 -6.85
C ILE A 5 54.78 12.80 -6.71
N PHE A 6 56.04 12.36 -6.76
CA PHE A 6 56.38 10.94 -6.52
C PHE A 6 56.14 10.52 -5.06
N THR A 7 56.37 11.40 -4.08
CA THR A 7 56.10 11.11 -2.67
C THR A 7 54.59 11.01 -2.37
N LEU A 8 53.76 11.82 -3.02
CA LEU A 8 52.30 11.77 -2.87
C LEU A 8 51.68 10.52 -3.51
N CYS A 9 52.18 10.07 -4.67
CA CYS A 9 51.70 8.82 -5.28
C CYS A 9 52.12 7.57 -4.48
N ALA A 10 53.32 7.56 -3.90
CA ALA A 10 53.77 6.43 -3.06
C ALA A 10 52.99 6.34 -1.73
N ALA A 11 52.65 7.48 -1.12
CA ALA A 11 51.83 7.52 0.08
C ALA A 11 50.40 7.02 -0.16
N PHE A 12 49.83 7.31 -1.34
CA PHE A 12 48.47 6.87 -1.68
C PHE A 12 48.37 5.35 -1.92
N ILE A 13 49.43 4.72 -2.45
CA ILE A 13 49.49 3.27 -2.68
C ILE A 13 49.70 2.49 -1.36
N LEU A 14 50.51 3.03 -0.43
CA LEU A 14 50.73 2.43 0.88
C LEU A 14 49.50 2.55 1.82
N PHE A 15 48.73 3.63 1.69
CA PHE A 15 47.50 3.83 2.47
C PHE A 15 46.38 2.86 2.05
N TRP A 16 46.34 2.44 0.79
CA TRP A 16 45.36 1.45 0.30
C TRP A 16 45.74 0.01 0.63
N SER A 17 47.03 -0.27 0.80
CA SER A 17 47.52 -1.62 1.09
C SER A 17 47.31 -2.02 2.56
N THR A 18 47.13 -1.04 3.45
CA THR A 18 46.89 -1.27 4.90
C THR A 18 45.41 -1.42 5.26
N LEU A 19 44.47 -1.03 4.38
CA LEU A 19 43.04 -1.20 4.62
C LEU A 19 42.50 -2.61 4.28
N LEU A 20 43.29 -3.45 3.61
CA LEU A 20 42.87 -4.83 3.23
C LEU A 20 43.32 -5.93 4.21
N ALA A 21 44.02 -5.58 5.29
CA ALA A 21 44.53 -6.54 6.28
C ALA A 21 43.94 -6.30 7.68
N ALA A 22 42.61 -6.14 7.76
CA ALA A 22 41.88 -6.24 9.02
C ALA A 22 41.29 -7.66 9.12
N GLU A 23 42.08 -8.52 9.75
CA GLU A 23 41.84 -9.93 9.95
C GLU A 23 40.77 -10.16 11.03
N VAL A 24 39.80 -11.01 10.71
CA VAL A 24 38.73 -11.49 11.61
C VAL A 24 39.37 -12.41 12.66
N GLN A 25 39.56 -11.90 13.87
CA GLN A 25 39.86 -12.75 15.04
C GLN A 25 38.55 -13.33 15.58
N ALA A 26 38.40 -14.65 15.44
CA ALA A 26 37.35 -15.43 16.08
C ALA A 26 37.55 -15.45 17.61
N ALA A 27 36.48 -15.13 18.34
CA ALA A 27 36.43 -15.25 19.80
C ALA A 27 36.32 -16.74 20.23
N PRO A 28 36.90 -17.13 21.37
CA PRO A 28 36.73 -18.47 21.92
C PRO A 28 35.32 -18.67 22.53
N PRO A 29 34.82 -19.91 22.61
CA PRO A 29 33.49 -20.19 23.15
C PRO A 29 33.46 -20.02 24.67
N ASP A 30 32.54 -19.18 25.15
CA ASP A 30 32.25 -19.00 26.57
C ASP A 30 31.55 -20.22 27.18
N LYS A 31 31.93 -20.48 28.43
CA LYS A 31 31.40 -21.56 29.28
C LYS A 31 29.95 -21.29 29.68
N GLU A 32 29.17 -22.36 29.67
CA GLU A 32 27.77 -22.45 30.10
C GLU A 32 27.61 -22.04 31.58
N PRO A 33 26.62 -21.17 31.93
CA PRO A 33 26.36 -20.81 33.30
C PRO A 33 25.56 -21.92 34.03
N PRO A 34 25.80 -22.13 35.34
CA PRO A 34 25.06 -23.12 36.12
C PRO A 34 23.60 -22.71 36.34
N PRO A 35 22.68 -23.69 36.52
CA PRO A 35 21.27 -23.42 36.72
C PRO A 35 21.00 -22.70 38.05
N PRO A 36 20.00 -21.79 38.10
CA PRO A 36 19.69 -21.05 39.31
C PRO A 36 19.08 -21.95 40.40
N ALA A 37 19.50 -21.70 41.65
CA ALA A 37 19.02 -22.37 42.84
C ALA A 37 17.53 -22.07 43.09
N ARG A 38 16.75 -23.09 43.47
CA ARG A 38 15.36 -22.96 43.91
C ARG A 38 15.28 -22.26 45.26
N THR A 39 14.58 -21.12 45.30
CA THR A 39 14.17 -20.45 46.54
C THR A 39 12.98 -21.19 47.17
N PRO A 40 12.87 -21.26 48.52
CA PRO A 40 11.77 -21.96 49.17
C PRO A 40 10.47 -21.15 49.10
N GLN A 41 9.38 -21.85 48.81
CA GLN A 41 8.02 -21.34 48.81
C GLN A 41 7.55 -21.13 50.28
N PRO A 42 7.04 -19.94 50.67
CA PRO A 42 6.46 -19.75 52.00
C PRO A 42 5.08 -20.41 52.08
N ALA A 43 4.79 -20.94 53.27
CA ALA A 43 3.57 -21.66 53.61
C ALA A 43 2.31 -20.79 53.56
N ASP A 44 1.22 -21.43 53.15
CA ASP A 44 -0.14 -20.89 53.13
C ASP A 44 -0.63 -20.51 54.54
N ASP A 45 -1.18 -19.31 54.66
CA ASP A 45 -1.93 -18.83 55.83
C ASP A 45 -3.44 -18.82 55.48
N PRO A 46 -4.30 -19.63 56.12
CA PRO A 46 -5.72 -19.68 55.83
C PRO A 46 -6.51 -18.82 56.83
N GLY A 47 -6.84 -17.59 56.49
CA GLY A 47 -7.88 -16.87 57.25
C GLY A 47 -8.03 -15.39 56.95
N SER A 48 -9.30 -14.97 56.81
CA SER A 48 -9.81 -13.62 56.52
C SER A 48 -9.58 -13.16 55.07
N ASP A 49 -10.52 -12.57 54.35
CA ASP A 49 -11.68 -11.82 54.80
C ASP A 49 -12.76 -11.81 53.72
N LYS A 50 -14.02 -11.74 54.17
CA LYS A 50 -15.19 -11.53 53.33
C LYS A 50 -15.26 -10.06 52.96
N ASP A 51 -14.64 -9.69 51.83
CA ASP A 51 -14.99 -8.45 51.15
C ASP A 51 -15.23 -8.75 49.66
N SER A 52 -16.47 -8.47 49.25
CA SER A 52 -16.93 -8.50 47.88
C SER A 52 -16.15 -7.50 47.04
N ARG A 53 -15.00 -7.92 46.53
CA ARG A 53 -14.37 -7.28 45.37
C ARG A 53 -15.30 -7.53 44.19
N ILE A 54 -16.10 -6.52 43.85
CA ILE A 54 -16.45 -6.30 42.45
C ILE A 54 -15.09 -6.34 41.74
N ALA A 55 -14.81 -7.40 40.97
CA ALA A 55 -13.61 -7.43 40.16
C ALA A 55 -13.66 -6.16 39.30
N ASP A 56 -12.73 -5.24 39.53
CA ASP A 56 -12.66 -3.99 38.78
C ASP A 56 -12.70 -4.35 37.30
N ALA A 57 -13.81 -4.02 36.65
CA ALA A 57 -14.04 -4.39 35.27
C ALA A 57 -13.06 -3.57 34.42
N VAL A 58 -11.95 -4.18 34.05
CA VAL A 58 -10.95 -3.56 33.18
C VAL A 58 -11.58 -3.41 31.81
N ALA A 59 -11.80 -2.16 31.42
CA ALA A 59 -12.34 -1.85 30.11
C ALA A 59 -11.26 -2.00 29.04
N LYS A 60 -11.68 -2.22 27.80
CA LYS A 60 -10.81 -2.39 26.63
C LYS A 60 -11.08 -1.28 25.63
N LEU A 61 -10.03 -0.61 25.16
CA LEU A 61 -10.13 0.35 24.07
C LEU A 61 -9.62 -0.29 22.78
N VAL A 62 -10.41 -0.20 21.70
CA VAL A 62 -10.07 -0.64 20.35
C VAL A 62 -10.20 0.52 19.38
N ILE A 63 -9.18 0.75 18.55
CA ILE A 63 -9.20 1.80 17.52
C ILE A 63 -9.22 1.17 16.12
N HIS A 64 -10.23 1.52 15.34
CA HIS A 64 -10.38 1.13 13.95
C HIS A 64 -9.96 2.27 13.02
N LYS A 65 -8.96 2.04 12.17
CA LYS A 65 -8.49 3.00 11.17
C LYS A 65 -9.16 2.78 9.83
N LEU A 66 -9.76 3.83 9.29
CA LEU A 66 -10.49 3.81 8.05
C LEU A 66 -9.95 4.85 7.07
N VAL A 67 -9.70 4.41 5.83
CA VAL A 67 -9.33 5.28 4.71
C VAL A 67 -10.44 5.29 3.68
N TRP A 68 -10.77 6.48 3.19
CA TRP A 68 -11.68 6.65 2.08
C TRP A 68 -11.06 6.06 0.83
N ASP A 69 -11.70 5.04 0.27
CA ASP A 69 -11.37 4.53 -1.05
C ASP A 69 -12.20 5.29 -2.09
N PRO A 70 -11.60 6.20 -2.88
CA PRO A 70 -12.32 6.97 -3.88
C PRO A 70 -12.87 6.10 -5.01
N PHE A 71 -12.37 4.88 -5.19
CA PHE A 71 -12.82 3.98 -6.26
C PHE A 71 -14.08 3.22 -5.86
N SER A 72 -14.20 2.78 -4.61
CA SER A 72 -15.41 2.12 -4.13
C SER A 72 -16.41 3.04 -3.42
N ALA A 73 -16.05 4.32 -3.21
CA ALA A 73 -16.82 5.28 -2.44
C ALA A 73 -17.21 4.72 -1.05
N LYS A 74 -16.28 3.99 -0.43
CA LYS A 74 -16.45 3.36 0.88
C LYS A 74 -15.22 3.62 1.74
N TRP A 75 -15.45 3.65 3.04
CA TRP A 75 -14.38 3.55 4.01
C TRP A 75 -13.91 2.11 4.11
N ARG A 76 -12.59 1.91 4.03
CA ARG A 76 -11.96 0.59 4.16
C ARG A 76 -10.99 0.60 5.33
N ALA A 77 -10.95 -0.52 6.05
CA ALA A 77 -9.94 -0.75 7.07
C ALA A 77 -8.54 -0.64 6.45
N VAL A 78 -7.66 0.10 7.11
CA VAL A 78 -6.29 0.29 6.63
C VAL A 78 -5.45 -0.95 6.97
N SER A 79 -4.82 -1.55 5.98
CA SER A 79 -3.87 -2.65 6.24
C SER A 79 -2.64 -2.14 7.00
N LEU A 80 -2.05 -3.02 7.82
CA LEU A 80 -1.03 -2.79 8.87
C LEU A 80 0.22 -1.96 8.50
N LEU A 81 0.37 -1.52 7.26
CA LEU A 81 1.55 -0.81 6.77
C LEU A 81 1.46 0.73 6.86
N HIS A 82 0.35 1.29 7.35
CA HIS A 82 0.19 2.75 7.52
C HIS A 82 0.40 3.18 8.98
N LEU A 83 1.45 3.97 9.20
CA LEU A 83 1.97 4.46 10.49
C LEU A 83 1.10 5.59 11.10
N TRP A 84 -0.17 5.33 11.39
CA TRP A 84 -0.89 6.15 12.37
C TRP A 84 -0.66 5.57 13.76
N GLU A 85 -0.10 6.37 14.65
CA GLU A 85 0.03 6.00 16.07
C GLU A 85 -0.89 6.91 16.87
N PHE A 86 -1.59 6.34 17.85
CA PHE A 86 -2.45 7.09 18.76
C PHE A 86 -1.85 7.05 20.16
N ALA A 87 -1.80 8.19 20.84
CA ALA A 87 -1.48 8.27 22.25
C ALA A 87 -2.77 8.38 23.06
N VAL A 88 -2.93 7.50 24.05
CA VAL A 88 -3.97 7.60 25.07
C VAL A 88 -3.34 8.27 26.29
N THR A 89 -3.88 9.42 26.69
CA THR A 89 -3.41 10.18 27.84
C THR A 89 -4.44 10.19 28.95
N ASN A 90 -4.03 10.06 30.22
CA ASN A 90 -4.93 10.19 31.36
C ASN A 90 -5.24 11.67 31.67
N ALA A 91 -6.12 11.95 32.63
CA ALA A 91 -6.45 13.32 33.06
C ALA A 91 -5.25 14.19 33.54
N ARG A 92 -4.11 13.57 33.89
CA ARG A 92 -2.86 14.27 34.26
C ARG A 92 -1.98 14.58 33.04
N GLY A 93 -2.34 14.10 31.87
CA GLY A 93 -1.57 14.23 30.63
C GLY A 93 -0.49 13.15 30.43
N ASP A 94 -0.41 12.13 31.29
CA ASP A 94 0.55 11.04 31.11
C ASP A 94 0.08 10.10 30.01
N VAL A 95 0.98 9.70 29.11
CA VAL A 95 0.71 8.66 28.10
C VAL A 95 0.62 7.30 28.81
N VAL A 96 -0.56 6.68 28.76
CA VAL A 96 -0.83 5.37 29.37
C VAL A 96 -0.84 4.23 28.34
N ALA A 97 -1.03 4.56 27.06
CA ALA A 97 -0.98 3.59 25.97
C ALA A 97 -0.59 4.27 24.65
N GLU A 98 0.09 3.52 23.79
CA GLU A 98 0.27 3.84 22.38
C GLU A 98 -0.41 2.74 21.57
N LEU A 99 -1.31 3.11 20.66
CA LEU A 99 -2.16 2.17 19.93
C LEU A 99 -1.91 2.25 18.42
N THR A 100 -1.84 1.09 17.78
CA THR A 100 -1.91 0.92 16.32
C THR A 100 -3.29 0.40 15.89
N ASN A 101 -3.46 -0.06 14.63
CA ASN A 101 -4.79 -0.43 14.12
C ASN A 101 -5.27 -1.71 14.79
N GLU A 102 -6.52 -1.75 15.27
CA GLU A 102 -7.16 -2.91 15.91
C GLU A 102 -6.47 -3.41 17.20
N GLU A 103 -5.49 -2.68 17.72
CA GLU A 103 -4.88 -2.99 19.00
C GLU A 103 -5.86 -2.72 20.14
N THR A 104 -5.89 -3.66 21.09
CA THR A 104 -6.71 -3.57 22.28
C THR A 104 -5.84 -3.24 23.48
N THR A 105 -6.10 -2.12 24.17
CA THR A 105 -5.43 -1.82 25.44
C THR A 105 -6.41 -1.84 26.61
N PRO A 106 -6.10 -2.57 27.69
CA PRO A 106 -6.83 -2.45 28.94
C PRO A 106 -6.66 -1.05 29.56
N LEU A 107 -7.76 -0.44 29.98
CA LEU A 107 -7.79 0.82 30.71
C LEU A 107 -8.56 0.65 32.01
N ASP A 108 -8.02 1.24 33.08
CA ASP A 108 -8.75 1.39 34.33
C ASP A 108 -9.90 2.40 34.16
N ALA A 109 -10.83 2.44 35.12
CA ALA A 109 -11.88 3.46 35.10
C ALA A 109 -11.26 4.86 35.30
N GLY A 110 -11.48 5.77 34.35
CA GLY A 110 -10.95 7.13 34.43
C GLY A 110 -11.24 7.96 33.20
N ASP A 111 -10.80 9.22 33.22
CA ASP A 111 -10.91 10.12 32.08
C ASP A 111 -9.63 10.05 31.23
N TYR A 112 -9.81 9.85 29.92
CA TYR A 112 -8.74 9.70 28.95
C TYR A 112 -8.95 10.61 27.74
N THR A 113 -7.85 11.06 27.14
CA THR A 113 -7.86 11.75 25.83
C THR A 113 -7.05 10.94 24.84
N VAL A 114 -7.68 10.57 23.71
CA VAL A 114 -7.02 9.89 22.60
C VAL A 114 -6.63 10.91 21.54
N THR A 115 -5.35 10.97 21.21
CA THR A 115 -4.78 11.95 20.27
C THR A 115 -3.91 11.27 19.22
N GLU A 116 -3.98 11.74 17.98
CA GLU A 116 -3.03 11.33 16.93
C GLU A 116 -1.61 11.78 17.28
N LYS A 117 -0.66 10.84 17.30
CA LYS A 117 0.75 11.17 17.45
C LYS A 117 1.26 11.70 16.11
N ALA A 118 1.85 12.89 16.11
CA ALA A 118 2.48 13.43 14.92
C ALA A 118 3.55 12.45 14.44
N SER A 119 3.32 11.81 13.29
CA SER A 119 4.31 10.92 12.69
C SER A 119 5.62 11.70 12.50
N PRO A 120 6.80 11.16 12.88
CA PRO A 120 8.06 11.86 12.67
C PRO A 120 8.32 12.23 11.19
N LEU A 121 7.60 11.58 10.25
CA LEU A 121 7.62 11.87 8.82
C LEU A 121 6.77 13.09 8.40
N SER A 122 5.91 13.65 9.25
CA SER A 122 5.03 14.79 8.91
C SER A 122 5.60 16.18 9.25
N SER A 123 6.83 16.25 9.77
CA SER A 123 7.43 17.51 10.24
C SER A 123 8.24 18.28 9.18
N LYS A 124 7.58 18.81 8.12
CA LYS A 124 8.04 20.02 7.36
C LYS A 124 6.82 20.70 6.68
N GLY A 125 6.45 21.95 6.93
CA GLY A 125 6.97 22.94 7.88
C GLY A 125 6.25 24.30 7.81
N LEU A 126 6.40 25.07 8.88
CA LEU A 126 6.50 26.53 8.97
C LEU A 126 7.62 26.71 10.00
N GLY A 127 8.85 27.04 9.61
CA GLY A 127 9.27 28.42 9.39
C GLY A 127 9.92 28.94 10.67
N ASP A 128 11.25 28.85 10.76
CA ASP A 128 12.08 29.90 11.37
C ASP A 128 13.56 29.76 10.99
N PHE A 129 14.19 30.94 10.97
CA PHE A 129 15.37 31.38 10.22
C PHE A 129 16.74 31.13 10.91
N ASN A 130 17.79 31.07 10.07
CA ASN A 130 19.23 31.36 10.29
C ASN A 130 20.02 30.45 11.27
N VAL A 131 21.18 29.89 10.92
CA VAL A 131 22.46 30.56 10.55
C VAL A 131 23.26 29.76 9.51
N LEU A 132 23.89 30.48 8.57
CA LEU A 132 24.76 30.03 7.49
C LEU A 132 26.18 29.62 7.93
N ARG A 133 26.78 28.62 7.25
CA ARG A 133 28.13 28.73 6.60
C ARG A 133 28.46 27.50 5.72
N GLY A 134 28.77 27.73 4.44
CA GLY A 134 29.54 26.79 3.60
C GLY A 134 28.87 26.40 2.27
N ASP A 135 29.39 26.97 1.18
CA ASP A 135 28.88 26.90 -0.19
C ASP A 135 29.03 25.52 -0.84
N ASN A 136 27.96 25.03 -1.50
CA ASN A 136 27.99 24.43 -2.84
C ASN A 136 26.56 24.12 -3.31
N LEU A 137 26.12 24.84 -4.35
CA LEU A 137 24.86 24.69 -5.06
C LEU A 137 24.93 23.52 -6.04
N LEU A 138 24.05 22.53 -5.86
CA LEU A 138 23.59 21.66 -6.94
C LEU A 138 22.07 21.68 -6.93
N SER A 139 21.51 22.39 -7.92
CA SER A 139 20.09 22.40 -8.21
C SER A 139 19.65 21.04 -8.73
N LEU A 140 18.78 20.35 -8.00
CA LEU A 140 17.96 19.26 -8.55
C LEU A 140 16.49 19.59 -8.34
N ALA A 141 15.75 19.40 -9.42
CA ALA A 141 14.37 19.82 -9.61
C ALA A 141 13.42 19.17 -8.61
N TRP A 142 12.47 20.00 -8.15
CA TRP A 142 11.40 19.65 -7.24
C TRP A 142 10.39 18.73 -7.91
N TRP A 143 10.09 17.59 -7.29
CA TRP A 143 8.82 16.89 -7.52
C TRP A 143 7.90 17.23 -6.36
N LYS A 144 6.92 18.09 -6.64
CA LYS A 144 5.83 18.47 -5.74
C LYS A 144 4.78 17.36 -5.78
N TYR A 145 4.92 16.36 -4.91
CA TYR A 145 3.84 15.41 -4.66
C TYR A 145 2.73 16.12 -3.87
N TRP A 146 1.51 16.05 -4.38
CA TRP A 146 0.30 16.52 -3.70
C TRP A 146 -0.06 15.52 -2.60
N GLY A 147 -0.17 16.01 -1.38
CA GLY A 147 -0.56 15.22 -0.22
C GLY A 147 -0.32 16.06 1.02
N ASP A 148 -1.22 17.02 1.27
CA ASP A 148 -1.34 17.60 2.60
C ASP A 148 -1.48 16.44 3.59
N GLY A 149 -0.72 16.49 4.69
CA GLY A 149 -0.59 15.37 5.62
C GLY A 149 -1.95 14.75 5.97
N LEU A 150 -1.99 13.41 5.99
CA LEU A 150 -3.15 12.67 6.49
C LEU A 150 -3.52 13.23 7.86
N THR A 151 -4.60 13.99 7.90
CA THR A 151 -5.10 14.60 9.12
C THR A 151 -6.33 13.82 9.50
N ILE A 152 -6.36 13.27 10.72
CA ILE A 152 -7.54 12.59 11.24
C ILE A 152 -8.69 13.59 11.34
N PHE A 153 -9.83 13.23 10.76
CA PHE A 153 -10.98 14.12 10.69
C PHE A 153 -11.99 13.85 11.79
N ASP A 154 -12.25 12.58 12.15
CA ASP A 154 -13.30 12.29 13.12
C ASP A 154 -12.96 11.10 14.01
N PHE A 155 -13.44 11.16 15.26
CA PHE A 155 -13.44 10.07 16.23
C PHE A 155 -14.88 9.81 16.65
N PHE A 156 -15.40 8.63 16.32
CA PHE A 156 -16.75 8.21 16.73
C PHE A 156 -16.71 7.02 17.68
N ARG A 157 -17.57 7.05 18.71
CA ARG A 157 -17.80 5.93 19.64
C ARG A 157 -18.89 5.03 19.06
N SER A 158 -18.58 3.77 18.77
CA SER A 158 -19.60 2.80 18.35
C SER A 158 -20.60 2.54 19.49
N GLU A 159 -21.88 2.88 19.28
CA GLU A 159 -22.94 2.71 20.27
C GLU A 159 -23.40 1.25 20.40
N SER A 160 -23.17 0.42 19.37
CA SER A 160 -23.64 -0.96 19.28
C SER A 160 -22.77 -1.96 20.06
N GLY A 161 -21.56 -1.56 20.51
CA GLY A 161 -20.62 -2.44 21.20
C GLY A 161 -20.12 -3.63 20.36
N ASP A 162 -20.53 -3.72 19.10
CA ASP A 162 -20.19 -4.80 18.15
C ASP A 162 -18.94 -4.49 17.31
N GLY A 163 -18.33 -3.33 17.55
CA GLY A 163 -17.13 -2.88 16.86
C GLY A 163 -17.35 -2.39 15.43
N SER A 164 -18.60 -2.21 14.99
CA SER A 164 -18.86 -1.62 13.68
C SER A 164 -18.75 -0.09 13.71
N CYS A 165 -17.97 0.45 12.79
CA CYS A 165 -17.86 1.89 12.52
C CYS A 165 -18.97 2.32 11.55
N THR A 166 -19.48 3.55 11.70
CA THR A 166 -20.50 4.08 10.78
C THR A 166 -19.92 4.32 9.39
N ASP A 167 -20.77 4.18 8.37
CA ASP A 167 -20.40 4.40 6.96
C ASP A 167 -20.13 5.88 6.63
N GLU A 168 -20.56 6.81 7.48
CA GLU A 168 -20.38 8.25 7.31
C GLU A 168 -19.85 8.88 8.61
N PRO A 169 -18.70 9.60 8.59
CA PRO A 169 -18.24 10.39 9.73
C PRO A 169 -19.07 11.67 9.86
N PHE A 170 -19.36 12.08 11.10
CA PHE A 170 -20.15 13.27 11.43
C PHE A 170 -19.32 14.24 12.31
N GLY A 171 -18.24 14.80 11.79
CA GLY A 171 -17.49 15.82 12.53
C GLY A 171 -16.01 15.91 12.18
N GLY A 172 -15.42 17.08 12.48
CA GLY A 172 -14.01 17.42 12.23
C GLY A 172 -13.13 17.41 13.48
N ARG A 173 -13.37 16.52 14.45
CA ARG A 173 -12.66 16.51 15.74
C ARG A 173 -11.36 15.71 15.68
N ARG A 174 -10.24 16.32 16.08
CA ARG A 174 -8.90 15.69 16.14
C ARG A 174 -8.60 14.91 17.43
N SER A 175 -9.51 14.92 18.38
CA SER A 175 -9.36 14.24 19.66
C SER A 175 -10.74 13.85 20.20
N VAL A 176 -10.78 12.76 20.96
CA VAL A 176 -11.95 12.34 21.72
C VAL A 176 -11.58 12.20 23.19
N THR A 177 -12.45 12.71 24.06
CA THR A 177 -12.34 12.52 25.51
C THR A 177 -13.28 11.39 25.89
N LEU A 178 -12.73 10.36 26.52
CA LEU A 178 -13.47 9.27 27.16
C LEU A 178 -13.56 9.59 28.64
N THR A 179 -14.74 9.51 29.21
CA THR A 179 -15.01 9.73 30.62
C THR A 179 -15.28 8.41 31.34
N GLY A 180 -15.17 8.40 32.66
CA GLY A 180 -15.53 7.23 33.48
C GLY A 180 -16.94 6.67 33.21
N ASP A 181 -17.88 7.51 32.77
CA ASP A 181 -19.24 7.10 32.42
C ASP A 181 -19.32 6.37 31.07
N ASP A 182 -18.43 6.69 30.12
CA ASP A 182 -18.37 6.01 28.82
C ASP A 182 -18.05 4.51 28.97
N PHE A 183 -17.35 4.14 30.04
CA PHE A 183 -17.03 2.76 30.36
C PHE A 183 -18.20 1.98 30.95
N LYS A 184 -19.13 2.66 31.64
CA LYS A 184 -20.28 2.02 32.31
C LYS A 184 -21.33 1.49 31.33
N ASP A 185 -21.47 2.15 30.18
CA ASP A 185 -22.48 1.82 29.16
C ASP A 185 -21.98 0.82 28.10
N SER A 186 -20.72 0.38 28.18
CA SER A 186 -20.13 -0.53 27.19
C SER A 186 -20.56 -1.98 27.46
N ALA A 187 -21.24 -2.60 26.50
CA ALA A 187 -21.61 -4.02 26.58
C ALA A 187 -20.34 -4.88 26.62
N GLY A 188 -19.95 -5.33 27.82
CA GLY A 188 -18.73 -6.13 28.02
C GLY A 188 -17.44 -5.31 28.16
N GLY A 189 -17.53 -4.02 28.49
CA GLY A 189 -16.35 -3.22 28.85
C GLY A 189 -15.51 -2.74 27.67
N THR A 190 -15.95 -2.89 26.42
CA THR A 190 -15.12 -2.52 25.24
C THR A 190 -15.64 -1.24 24.58
N ILE A 191 -14.75 -0.25 24.41
CA ILE A 191 -15.00 1.00 23.68
C ILE A 191 -14.32 0.89 22.31
N HIS A 192 -15.09 1.13 21.25
CA HIS A 192 -14.57 1.19 19.88
C HIS A 192 -14.53 2.63 19.40
N LEU A 193 -13.36 3.06 18.91
CA LEU A 193 -13.14 4.35 18.28
C LEU A 193 -12.83 4.18 16.80
N CYS A 194 -13.49 4.95 15.95
CA CYS A 194 -13.29 4.92 14.50
C CYS A 194 -12.57 6.20 14.05
N ALA A 195 -11.43 6.06 13.37
CA ALA A 195 -10.61 7.18 12.88
C ALA A 195 -10.62 7.22 11.34
N TYR A 196 -11.04 8.36 10.78
CA TYR A 196 -11.24 8.55 9.34
C TYR A 196 -10.22 9.55 8.75
N ASN A 197 -9.64 9.27 7.57
CA ASN A 197 -8.81 10.24 6.84
C ASN A 197 -9.65 11.26 6.06
N ARG A 198 -9.14 12.46 5.77
CA ARG A 198 -9.84 13.39 4.87
C ARG A 198 -9.82 12.81 3.44
N GLY A 199 -10.95 12.28 2.98
CA GLY A 199 -11.21 12.12 1.55
C GLY A 199 -11.02 13.49 0.89
N LYS A 200 -10.39 13.54 -0.29
CA LYS A 200 -10.05 14.77 -1.01
C LYS A 200 -11.26 15.70 -1.03
N GLU A 201 -11.22 16.75 -0.21
CA GLU A 201 -12.33 17.68 -0.05
C GLU A 201 -12.47 18.47 -1.36
N ASP A 202 -13.58 18.27 -2.06
CA ASP A 202 -13.98 19.20 -3.11
C ASP A 202 -14.22 20.58 -2.48
N ALA A 203 -13.68 21.59 -3.17
CA ALA A 203 -13.82 23.04 -3.06
C ALA A 203 -14.90 23.62 -2.10
N PRO A 204 -14.63 24.80 -1.50
CA PRO A 204 -15.30 25.33 -0.33
C PRO A 204 -16.83 25.50 -0.45
N THR A 205 -17.51 25.17 0.64
CA THR A 205 -18.88 25.54 0.97
C THR A 205 -19.11 27.05 0.77
N PRO A 206 -20.19 27.47 0.08
CA PRO A 206 -20.43 28.88 -0.19
C PRO A 206 -20.81 29.66 1.08
N THR A 207 -20.21 30.84 1.21
CA THR A 207 -20.61 31.92 2.12
C THR A 207 -22.12 32.16 2.08
N PRO A 208 -22.82 32.31 3.22
CA PRO A 208 -24.24 32.66 3.23
C PRO A 208 -24.42 34.10 2.73
N THR A 209 -24.68 34.25 1.44
CA THR A 209 -25.17 35.51 0.89
C THR A 209 -26.69 35.51 1.05
N ALA A 210 -27.16 36.34 1.99
CA ALA A 210 -28.56 36.65 2.18
C ALA A 210 -29.15 37.21 0.87
N GLY A 211 -30.08 36.44 0.31
CA GLY A 211 -30.74 36.70 -0.96
C GLY A 211 -31.63 35.51 -1.30
N GLU A 212 -32.64 35.29 -0.45
CA GLU A 212 -33.65 34.23 -0.54
C GLU A 212 -34.46 34.36 -1.84
N ARG A 213 -33.87 33.91 -2.94
CA ARG A 213 -34.58 33.62 -4.17
C ARG A 213 -35.19 32.24 -3.96
N ARG A 214 -36.50 32.18 -3.73
CA ARG A 214 -37.28 30.94 -3.63
C ARG A 214 -36.94 30.03 -4.81
N THR A 215 -36.06 29.05 -4.57
CA THR A 215 -35.73 28.01 -5.53
C THR A 215 -36.98 27.16 -5.67
N ALA A 216 -37.57 27.14 -6.86
CA ALA A 216 -38.70 26.27 -7.15
C ALA A 216 -38.34 24.85 -6.74
N THR A 217 -39.21 24.19 -5.98
CA THR A 217 -39.08 22.79 -5.61
C THR A 217 -38.74 22.00 -6.88
N PRO A 218 -37.56 21.37 -6.98
CA PRO A 218 -37.20 20.62 -8.18
C PRO A 218 -38.29 19.56 -8.40
N LYS A 219 -38.84 19.55 -9.62
CA LYS A 219 -39.76 18.49 -10.06
C LYS A 219 -39.09 17.14 -9.74
N PRO A 220 -39.78 16.19 -9.08
CA PRO A 220 -39.22 14.88 -8.79
C PRO A 220 -38.61 14.32 -10.07
N GLU A 221 -37.29 14.09 -10.06
CA GLU A 221 -36.63 13.44 -11.19
C GLU A 221 -37.27 12.06 -11.35
N GLU A 222 -37.75 11.76 -12.56
CA GLU A 222 -38.41 10.49 -12.83
C GLU A 222 -37.42 9.36 -12.54
N ALA A 223 -37.83 8.45 -11.64
CA ALA A 223 -36.99 7.35 -11.23
C ALA A 223 -36.62 6.49 -12.44
N ARG A 224 -35.32 6.30 -12.68
CA ARG A 224 -34.79 5.52 -13.80
C ARG A 224 -34.49 4.09 -13.36
N SER A 225 -34.51 3.18 -14.33
CA SER A 225 -34.10 1.79 -14.11
C SER A 225 -32.64 1.67 -13.67
N VAL A 226 -32.36 0.59 -12.93
CA VAL A 226 -31.00 0.11 -12.73
C VAL A 226 -30.79 -1.10 -13.64
N ILE A 227 -29.72 -1.07 -14.44
CA ILE A 227 -29.46 -2.06 -15.49
C ILE A 227 -28.32 -2.97 -15.02
N PRO A 228 -28.54 -4.28 -14.77
CA PRO A 228 -27.48 -5.22 -14.49
C PRO A 228 -26.66 -5.50 -15.76
N LEU A 229 -25.39 -5.84 -15.59
CA LEU A 229 -24.41 -6.06 -16.65
C LEU A 229 -23.56 -7.29 -16.33
N VAL A 230 -23.25 -8.09 -17.36
CA VAL A 230 -22.15 -9.06 -17.28
C VAL A 230 -20.87 -8.33 -17.68
N VAL A 231 -19.95 -8.13 -16.75
CA VAL A 231 -18.65 -7.49 -17.01
C VAL A 231 -17.79 -8.44 -17.84
N CYS A 232 -17.61 -9.65 -17.32
CA CYS A 232 -16.92 -10.74 -17.98
C CYS A 232 -17.11 -12.07 -17.24
N VAL A 233 -16.65 -13.17 -17.85
CA VAL A 233 -16.58 -14.50 -17.24
C VAL A 233 -15.14 -15.00 -17.24
N ALA A 234 -14.65 -15.44 -16.08
CA ALA A 234 -13.35 -16.08 -15.92
C ALA A 234 -13.52 -17.60 -15.93
N ASP A 235 -12.73 -18.29 -16.76
CA ASP A 235 -12.64 -19.75 -16.79
C ASP A 235 -11.60 -20.21 -15.75
N GLN A 236 -12.03 -21.01 -14.78
CA GLN A 236 -11.19 -21.56 -13.72
C GLN A 236 -10.65 -22.97 -14.07
N GLY A 237 -11.00 -23.49 -15.25
CA GLY A 237 -10.72 -24.86 -15.65
C GLY A 237 -11.69 -25.87 -15.06
N GLY A 238 -11.67 -27.10 -15.58
CA GLY A 238 -12.50 -28.20 -15.05
C GLY A 238 -14.02 -28.01 -15.17
N GLY A 239 -14.47 -27.04 -15.99
CA GLY A 239 -15.89 -26.68 -16.10
C GLY A 239 -16.39 -25.74 -15.02
N ALA A 240 -15.50 -25.16 -14.20
CA ALA A 240 -15.82 -24.13 -13.23
C ALA A 240 -15.52 -22.73 -13.81
N TYR A 241 -16.42 -21.79 -13.54
CA TYR A 241 -16.33 -20.42 -14.03
C TYR A 241 -16.69 -19.45 -12.91
N THR A 242 -16.20 -18.22 -13.00
CA THR A 242 -16.59 -17.10 -12.13
C THR A 242 -17.16 -15.98 -12.99
N ALA A 243 -18.41 -15.59 -12.76
CA ALA A 243 -19.03 -14.46 -13.42
C ALA A 243 -18.80 -13.17 -12.62
N TYR A 244 -18.43 -12.09 -13.31
CA TYR A 244 -18.27 -10.75 -12.76
C TYR A 244 -19.45 -9.90 -13.20
N PHE A 245 -20.26 -9.46 -12.24
CA PHE A 245 -21.47 -8.68 -12.50
C PHE A 245 -21.29 -7.22 -12.08
N GLY A 246 -21.76 -6.33 -12.94
CA GLY A 246 -21.76 -4.88 -12.74
C GLY A 246 -23.15 -4.30 -12.96
N TYR A 247 -23.32 -3.01 -12.76
CA TYR A 247 -24.59 -2.34 -13.03
C TYR A 247 -24.36 -0.95 -13.62
N ALA A 248 -25.41 -0.41 -14.24
CA ALA A 248 -25.53 1.00 -14.58
C ALA A 248 -26.72 1.60 -13.83
N ASN A 249 -26.46 2.66 -13.07
CA ASN A 249 -27.48 3.46 -12.39
C ASN A 249 -27.36 4.91 -12.86
N GLU A 250 -28.31 5.34 -13.70
CA GLU A 250 -28.36 6.71 -14.22
C GLU A 250 -29.19 7.66 -13.34
N ASN A 251 -29.67 7.20 -12.19
CA ASN A 251 -30.31 8.08 -11.22
C ASN A 251 -29.26 9.03 -10.63
N GLY A 252 -29.64 10.29 -10.36
CA GLY A 252 -28.77 11.27 -9.69
C GLY A 252 -28.49 10.96 -8.21
N ALA A 253 -29.02 9.85 -7.69
CA ALA A 253 -28.89 9.43 -6.30
C ALA A 253 -28.79 7.89 -6.18
N PRO A 254 -28.30 7.38 -5.03
CA PRO A 254 -28.25 5.95 -4.78
C PRO A 254 -29.65 5.32 -4.79
N VAL A 255 -29.79 4.15 -5.41
CA VAL A 255 -31.04 3.39 -5.44
C VAL A 255 -30.90 2.17 -4.53
N LYS A 256 -31.89 1.92 -3.68
CA LYS A 256 -31.92 0.74 -2.80
C LYS A 256 -32.88 -0.33 -3.36
N ILE A 257 -32.37 -1.53 -3.62
CA ILE A 257 -33.15 -2.69 -4.10
C ILE A 257 -32.71 -3.92 -3.31
N GLU A 258 -33.50 -4.30 -2.31
CA GLU A 258 -33.17 -5.43 -1.42
C GLU A 258 -33.08 -6.77 -2.17
N PRO A 259 -32.16 -7.68 -1.79
CA PRO A 259 -32.10 -9.03 -2.32
C PRO A 259 -33.44 -9.75 -2.16
N GLY A 260 -33.87 -10.50 -3.17
CA GLY A 260 -35.17 -11.18 -3.20
C GLY A 260 -35.81 -11.11 -4.58
N GLU A 261 -37.14 -11.07 -4.65
CA GLU A 261 -37.88 -11.10 -5.93
C GLU A 261 -37.51 -9.96 -6.90
N ARG A 262 -37.01 -8.84 -6.38
CA ARG A 262 -36.59 -7.67 -7.16
C ARG A 262 -35.09 -7.63 -7.45
N ASN A 263 -34.30 -8.52 -6.87
CA ASN A 263 -32.85 -8.55 -6.99
C ASN A 263 -32.36 -9.96 -6.67
N SER A 264 -32.31 -10.81 -7.71
CA SER A 264 -32.08 -12.25 -7.55
C SER A 264 -31.16 -12.83 -8.62
N LEU A 265 -30.46 -13.90 -8.25
CA LEU A 265 -29.74 -14.77 -9.17
C LEU A 265 -30.60 -15.99 -9.50
N ASP A 266 -30.61 -16.39 -10.76
CA ASP A 266 -31.24 -17.62 -11.24
C ASP A 266 -30.26 -18.42 -12.12
N PRO A 267 -29.85 -19.63 -11.70
CA PRO A 267 -30.16 -20.23 -10.40
C PRO A 267 -29.53 -19.46 -9.24
N ALA A 268 -30.10 -19.61 -8.04
CA ALA A 268 -29.50 -19.08 -6.83
C ALA A 268 -28.12 -19.72 -6.58
N VAL A 269 -27.13 -18.91 -6.22
CA VAL A 269 -25.77 -19.36 -5.91
C VAL A 269 -25.56 -19.30 -4.39
N PRO A 270 -25.29 -20.43 -3.70
CA PRO A 270 -25.11 -20.43 -2.25
C PRO A 270 -24.01 -19.48 -1.79
N GLY A 271 -24.30 -18.67 -0.76
CA GLY A 271 -23.33 -17.73 -0.18
C GLY A 271 -23.12 -16.45 -0.97
N VAL A 272 -23.75 -16.28 -2.15
CA VAL A 272 -23.64 -15.07 -2.96
C VAL A 272 -24.92 -14.24 -2.81
N THR A 273 -24.77 -12.99 -2.39
CA THR A 273 -25.87 -12.02 -2.30
C THR A 273 -25.56 -10.83 -3.20
N PRO A 274 -26.40 -10.52 -4.21
CA PRO A 274 -26.24 -9.31 -5.01
C PRO A 274 -26.24 -8.04 -4.16
N PRO A 275 -25.60 -6.94 -4.62
CA PRO A 275 -25.62 -5.66 -3.90
C PRO A 275 -27.04 -5.13 -3.76
N TYR A 276 -27.33 -4.49 -2.63
CA TYR A 276 -28.65 -3.91 -2.36
C TYR A 276 -28.69 -2.39 -2.50
N LEU A 277 -27.53 -1.74 -2.56
CA LEU A 277 -27.36 -0.30 -2.75
C LEU A 277 -26.58 -0.03 -4.04
N PHE A 278 -27.19 0.72 -4.95
CA PHE A 278 -26.68 1.01 -6.28
C PHE A 278 -26.33 2.50 -6.37
N GLN A 279 -25.05 2.82 -6.32
CA GLN A 279 -24.55 4.20 -6.42
C GLN A 279 -24.74 4.75 -7.85
N PRO A 280 -24.88 6.07 -8.06
CA PRO A 280 -24.88 6.63 -9.41
C PRO A 280 -23.62 6.23 -10.19
N GLY A 281 -23.77 5.89 -11.47
CA GLY A 281 -22.66 5.54 -12.36
C GLY A 281 -22.70 4.09 -12.85
N ARG A 282 -21.53 3.59 -13.28
CA ARG A 282 -21.36 2.25 -13.85
C ARG A 282 -20.25 1.48 -13.13
N THR A 283 -20.45 0.17 -12.95
CA THR A 283 -19.48 -0.77 -12.37
C THR A 283 -19.13 -1.88 -13.37
N ASP A 284 -18.82 -1.48 -14.61
CA ASP A 284 -18.59 -2.38 -15.75
C ASP A 284 -17.11 -2.61 -16.08
N SER A 285 -16.24 -2.30 -15.13
CA SER A 285 -14.79 -2.49 -15.25
C SER A 285 -14.34 -3.72 -14.47
N PHE A 286 -13.43 -4.48 -15.05
CA PHE A 286 -12.75 -5.60 -14.39
C PHE A 286 -11.39 -5.12 -13.87
N PRO A 287 -10.98 -5.46 -12.64
CA PRO A 287 -11.63 -6.38 -11.70
C PRO A 287 -12.72 -5.76 -10.81
N ASP A 288 -13.01 -4.46 -10.94
CA ASP A 288 -13.92 -3.68 -10.08
C ASP A 288 -15.43 -3.91 -10.33
N ALA A 289 -15.82 -5.17 -10.55
CA ALA A 289 -17.21 -5.54 -10.68
C ALA A 289 -17.96 -5.33 -9.34
N ALA A 290 -19.29 -5.17 -9.41
CA ALA A 290 -20.11 -4.97 -8.21
C ALA A 290 -20.14 -6.20 -7.30
N PHE A 291 -20.15 -7.40 -7.88
CA PHE A 291 -19.97 -8.68 -7.17
C PHE A 291 -19.55 -9.80 -8.14
N THR A 292 -19.18 -10.94 -7.59
CA THR A 292 -18.81 -12.14 -8.33
C THR A 292 -19.66 -13.35 -7.92
N ALA A 293 -19.81 -14.32 -8.83
CA ALA A 293 -20.52 -15.57 -8.55
C ALA A 293 -19.85 -16.75 -9.27
N ASP A 294 -19.48 -17.78 -8.52
CA ASP A 294 -18.98 -19.03 -9.09
C ASP A 294 -20.12 -19.89 -9.62
N PHE A 295 -19.92 -20.49 -10.79
CA PHE A 295 -20.95 -21.24 -11.50
C PHE A 295 -20.37 -22.27 -12.47
N SER A 296 -21.22 -23.12 -13.03
CA SER A 296 -20.82 -24.27 -13.87
C SER A 296 -20.62 -23.94 -15.36
N GLY A 297 -20.64 -22.66 -15.75
CA GLY A 297 -20.64 -22.25 -17.15
C GLY A 297 -22.00 -22.32 -17.85
N LYS A 298 -23.02 -22.92 -17.20
CA LYS A 298 -24.43 -22.82 -17.63
C LYS A 298 -24.97 -21.42 -17.37
N ALA A 299 -26.06 -21.04 -18.04
CA ALA A 299 -26.68 -19.73 -17.86
C ALA A 299 -26.95 -19.41 -16.37
N LEU A 300 -26.41 -18.28 -15.93
CA LEU A 300 -26.63 -17.66 -14.62
C LEU A 300 -27.13 -16.24 -14.87
N THR A 301 -28.37 -15.96 -14.46
CA THR A 301 -29.04 -14.68 -14.74
C THR A 301 -29.22 -13.87 -13.48
N TRP A 302 -28.74 -12.63 -13.49
CA TRP A 302 -29.07 -11.63 -12.47
C TRP A 302 -30.27 -10.81 -12.93
N ASN A 303 -31.36 -10.86 -12.15
CA ASN A 303 -32.58 -10.12 -12.39
C ASN A 303 -32.68 -8.94 -11.42
N LEU A 304 -32.98 -7.75 -11.94
CA LEU A 304 -33.09 -6.53 -11.16
C LEU A 304 -34.34 -5.73 -11.55
N LYS A 305 -35.24 -5.50 -10.59
CA LYS A 305 -36.47 -4.71 -10.77
C LYS A 305 -36.31 -3.33 -10.15
N GLY A 306 -36.03 -2.35 -11.02
CA GLY A 306 -35.76 -0.96 -10.68
C GLY A 306 -36.93 -0.22 -10.01
N PRO A 307 -36.71 1.03 -9.56
CA PRO A 307 -37.75 1.88 -8.97
C PRO A 307 -38.81 2.32 -9.99
N ASP A 308 -38.51 2.26 -11.29
CA ASP A 308 -39.43 2.43 -12.41
C ASP A 308 -40.40 1.24 -12.60
N GLY A 309 -40.22 0.16 -11.85
CA GLY A 309 -41.04 -1.04 -11.91
C GLY A 309 -40.70 -1.99 -13.07
N LEU A 310 -39.69 -1.66 -13.89
CA LEU A 310 -39.21 -2.52 -14.97
C LEU A 310 -38.19 -3.51 -14.43
N THR A 311 -38.18 -4.72 -14.99
CA THR A 311 -37.17 -5.75 -14.70
C THR A 311 -36.16 -5.80 -15.83
N ASN A 312 -34.89 -5.58 -15.52
CA ASN A 312 -33.77 -5.82 -16.40
C ASN A 312 -33.02 -7.08 -15.96
N SER A 313 -32.31 -7.72 -16.88
CA SER A 313 -31.54 -8.91 -16.58
C SER A 313 -30.19 -8.95 -17.30
N ALA A 314 -29.24 -9.65 -16.69
CA ALA A 314 -27.93 -9.92 -17.25
C ALA A 314 -27.60 -11.41 -17.09
N THR A 315 -27.37 -12.11 -18.20
CA THR A 315 -27.12 -13.56 -18.20
C THR A 315 -25.66 -13.83 -18.55
N ALA A 316 -24.94 -14.45 -17.61
CA ALA A 316 -23.59 -14.96 -17.80
C ALA A 316 -23.63 -16.45 -18.16
N ASP A 317 -22.79 -16.85 -19.11
CA ASP A 317 -22.56 -18.23 -19.49
C ASP A 317 -21.10 -18.42 -19.95
N ALA A 318 -20.68 -19.66 -20.23
CA ALA A 318 -19.32 -19.96 -20.69
C ALA A 318 -18.95 -19.29 -22.04
N SER A 319 -19.92 -18.81 -22.81
CA SER A 319 -19.71 -18.11 -24.09
C SER A 319 -19.68 -16.59 -23.96
N SER A 320 -20.00 -16.07 -22.77
CA SER A 320 -19.95 -14.65 -22.46
C SER A 320 -18.54 -14.08 -22.61
N LYS A 321 -18.43 -12.76 -22.70
CA LYS A 321 -17.14 -12.06 -22.84
C LYS A 321 -16.15 -12.56 -21.78
N ALA A 322 -15.05 -13.16 -22.22
CA ALA A 322 -14.02 -13.64 -21.32
C ALA A 322 -13.35 -12.48 -20.56
N CYS A 323 -13.00 -12.70 -19.30
CA CYS A 323 -12.25 -11.71 -18.52
C CYS A 323 -10.87 -11.48 -19.14
N PRO A 324 -10.36 -10.23 -19.13
CA PRO A 324 -8.98 -9.98 -19.52
C PRO A 324 -8.04 -10.84 -18.66
N LYS A 325 -7.21 -11.65 -19.31
CA LYS A 325 -6.15 -12.36 -18.60
C LYS A 325 -5.07 -11.36 -18.20
N PRO A 326 -4.62 -11.36 -16.94
CA PRO A 326 -3.53 -10.48 -16.54
C PRO A 326 -2.28 -10.87 -17.30
N LYS A 327 -1.50 -9.84 -17.62
CA LYS A 327 -0.22 -9.99 -18.31
C LYS A 327 0.87 -9.41 -17.44
N LEU A 328 2.00 -10.09 -17.38
CA LEU A 328 3.21 -9.48 -16.85
C LEU A 328 3.76 -8.51 -17.88
N ILE A 329 3.84 -7.23 -17.49
CA ILE A 329 4.48 -6.18 -18.25
C ILE A 329 5.93 -6.09 -17.78
N LYS A 330 6.86 -6.18 -18.74
CA LYS A 330 8.30 -6.05 -18.52
C LYS A 330 8.85 -4.84 -19.25
N GLU A 331 9.33 -3.86 -18.50
CA GLU A 331 9.80 -2.57 -18.99
C GLU A 331 11.28 -2.38 -18.69
N PHE A 332 12.03 -1.80 -19.62
CA PHE A 332 13.42 -1.39 -19.36
C PHE A 332 13.44 -0.16 -18.46
N VAL A 333 14.27 -0.17 -17.41
CA VAL A 333 14.44 0.96 -16.49
C VAL A 333 15.74 1.69 -16.77
N SER A 334 16.86 0.97 -16.69
CA SER A 334 18.20 1.57 -16.77
C SER A 334 19.25 0.56 -17.21
N GLU A 335 20.36 1.08 -17.71
CA GLU A 335 21.59 0.34 -18.01
C GLU A 335 22.72 0.85 -17.11
N GLY A 336 23.50 -0.06 -16.55
CA GLY A 336 24.74 0.23 -15.84
C GLY A 336 25.93 -0.55 -16.42
N PRO A 337 27.14 -0.37 -15.87
CA PRO A 337 28.32 -1.09 -16.34
C PRO A 337 28.16 -2.62 -16.18
N GLY A 338 27.82 -3.30 -17.28
CA GLY A 338 27.68 -4.75 -17.32
C GLY A 338 26.35 -5.29 -16.80
N PHE A 339 25.34 -4.45 -16.56
CA PHE A 339 24.01 -4.91 -16.14
C PHE A 339 22.87 -4.05 -16.69
N VAL A 340 21.68 -4.63 -16.76
CA VAL A 340 20.43 -3.93 -17.08
C VAL A 340 19.41 -4.14 -15.96
N THR A 341 18.58 -3.13 -15.72
CA THR A 341 17.48 -3.18 -14.76
C THR A 341 16.15 -3.23 -15.52
N TRP A 342 15.31 -4.20 -15.17
CA TRP A 342 13.96 -4.34 -15.70
C TRP A 342 12.94 -4.11 -14.59
N ARG A 343 11.84 -3.44 -14.93
CA ARG A 343 10.66 -3.34 -14.09
C ARG A 343 9.63 -4.36 -14.56
N LEU A 344 9.16 -5.18 -13.63
CA LEU A 344 8.11 -6.16 -13.81
C LEU A 344 6.87 -5.69 -13.04
N ARG A 345 5.72 -5.62 -13.70
CA ARG A 345 4.45 -5.26 -13.06
C ARG A 345 3.28 -5.99 -13.73
N PRO A 346 2.22 -6.31 -13.00
CA PRO A 346 1.02 -6.88 -13.62
C PRO A 346 0.28 -5.82 -14.45
N SER A 347 -0.52 -6.25 -15.42
CA SER A 347 -1.31 -5.35 -16.27
C SER A 347 -2.47 -4.67 -15.55
N PHE A 348 -2.89 -5.23 -14.42
CA PHE A 348 -3.86 -4.73 -13.46
C PHE A 348 -3.63 -5.44 -12.12
N ASP A 349 -4.30 -5.02 -11.05
CA ASP A 349 -4.05 -5.52 -9.71
C ASP A 349 -4.48 -7.00 -9.60
N VAL A 350 -3.51 -7.91 -9.45
CA VAL A 350 -3.72 -9.36 -9.35
C VAL A 350 -2.55 -10.06 -8.66
N ASP A 351 -2.86 -11.15 -7.94
CA ASP A 351 -1.85 -12.02 -7.33
C ASP A 351 -1.15 -12.79 -8.45
N MET A 352 0.15 -12.54 -8.59
CA MET A 352 0.95 -13.19 -9.63
C MET A 352 2.24 -13.75 -9.05
N VAL A 353 2.55 -14.99 -9.42
CA VAL A 353 3.88 -15.55 -9.19
C VAL A 353 4.69 -15.29 -10.44
N VAL A 354 5.91 -14.79 -10.27
CA VAL A 354 6.80 -14.39 -11.37
C VAL A 354 8.18 -14.93 -11.13
N TRP A 355 8.78 -15.51 -12.17
CA TRP A 355 10.14 -16.04 -12.10
C TRP A 355 10.94 -15.58 -13.32
N ASP A 356 12.22 -15.32 -13.07
CA ASP A 356 13.17 -14.89 -14.08
C ASP A 356 14.50 -15.57 -13.78
N SER A 357 14.85 -16.58 -14.58
CA SER A 357 16.05 -17.39 -14.37
C SER A 357 17.35 -16.64 -14.60
N PHE A 358 17.30 -15.41 -15.11
CA PHE A 358 18.46 -14.54 -15.33
C PHE A 358 18.51 -13.35 -14.38
N ALA A 359 17.57 -13.23 -13.45
CA ALA A 359 17.62 -12.17 -12.45
C ALA A 359 18.67 -12.48 -11.38
N GLU A 360 19.56 -11.52 -11.13
CA GLU A 360 20.63 -11.62 -10.13
C GLU A 360 20.27 -10.92 -8.84
N THR A 361 19.61 -9.76 -8.95
CA THR A 361 19.03 -9.05 -7.81
C THR A 361 17.57 -8.76 -8.06
N CYS A 362 16.81 -8.61 -6.98
CA CYS A 362 15.44 -8.13 -7.03
C CYS A 362 15.23 -7.09 -5.92
N THR A 363 14.54 -6.01 -6.26
CA THR A 363 14.03 -5.01 -5.32
C THR A 363 12.53 -4.88 -5.53
N ALA A 364 11.76 -4.89 -4.43
CA ALA A 364 10.31 -4.83 -4.49
C ALA A 364 9.79 -3.46 -4.04
N ALA A 365 8.67 -3.04 -4.61
CA ALA A 365 7.97 -1.81 -4.23
C ALA A 365 6.45 -2.00 -4.23
N GLY A 366 5.74 -1.16 -3.47
CA GLY A 366 4.27 -1.12 -3.45
C GLY A 366 3.58 -2.33 -2.80
N GLY A 367 4.31 -3.16 -2.04
CA GLY A 367 3.76 -4.39 -1.45
C GLY A 367 4.07 -5.67 -2.23
N ALA A 368 4.83 -5.58 -3.34
CA ALA A 368 5.41 -6.75 -3.98
C ALA A 368 6.46 -7.43 -3.07
N ALA A 369 6.72 -8.71 -3.30
CA ALA A 369 7.78 -9.44 -2.61
C ALA A 369 8.68 -10.17 -3.61
N CYS A 370 9.98 -9.87 -3.55
CA CYS A 370 10.96 -10.50 -4.44
C CYS A 370 11.03 -12.02 -4.32
N GLY A 371 10.58 -12.60 -3.19
CA GLY A 371 10.74 -14.03 -2.94
C GLY A 371 12.20 -14.45 -3.12
N GLY A 372 12.43 -15.56 -3.82
CA GLY A 372 13.75 -16.08 -4.13
C GLY A 372 14.20 -15.87 -5.59
N ILE A 373 13.71 -14.83 -6.28
CA ILE A 373 14.06 -14.55 -7.69
C ILE A 373 15.57 -14.64 -8.00
N THR A 374 16.42 -14.34 -7.02
CA THR A 374 17.88 -14.31 -7.18
C THR A 374 18.58 -15.68 -7.08
N SER A 375 17.87 -16.74 -6.68
CA SER A 375 18.40 -18.12 -6.54
C SER A 375 17.86 -19.10 -7.58
N GLY A 376 17.13 -18.62 -8.59
CA GLY A 376 16.34 -19.46 -9.50
C GLY A 376 14.98 -19.89 -8.93
N ASP A 377 14.57 -19.32 -7.79
CA ASP A 377 13.22 -19.45 -7.25
C ASP A 377 12.30 -18.34 -7.80
N TYR A 378 11.04 -18.35 -7.40
CA TYR A 378 10.04 -17.38 -7.85
C TYR A 378 9.94 -16.18 -6.89
N GLY A 379 9.43 -15.07 -7.42
CA GLY A 379 8.94 -13.91 -6.68
C GLY A 379 7.42 -13.86 -6.76
N LYS A 380 6.82 -13.06 -5.88
CA LYS A 380 5.37 -12.96 -5.75
C LYS A 380 4.95 -11.49 -5.78
N PHE A 381 4.02 -11.18 -6.67
CA PHE A 381 3.13 -10.04 -6.55
C PHE A 381 1.94 -10.47 -5.70
N TYR A 382 1.66 -9.70 -4.66
CA TYR A 382 0.47 -9.88 -3.85
C TYR A 382 -0.49 -8.73 -4.19
N ALA A 383 -1.71 -8.98 -4.68
CA ALA A 383 -2.76 -8.02 -5.03
C ALA A 383 -3.24 -7.17 -3.84
N THR A 384 -2.33 -6.43 -3.23
CA THR A 384 -2.59 -5.56 -2.09
C THR A 384 -2.75 -4.10 -2.51
N GLY A 385 -2.48 -3.76 -3.77
CA GLY A 385 -2.86 -2.48 -4.37
C GLY A 385 -2.13 -2.11 -5.65
N SER A 386 -2.63 -1.07 -6.31
CA SER A 386 -2.02 -0.49 -7.50
C SER A 386 -0.61 0.05 -7.25
N GLY A 387 0.24 0.00 -8.28
CA GLY A 387 1.61 0.51 -8.21
C GLY A 387 2.67 -0.49 -7.75
N GLN A 388 2.33 -1.78 -7.65
CA GLN A 388 3.28 -2.84 -7.38
C GLN A 388 4.21 -3.13 -8.55
N TYR A 389 5.49 -3.24 -8.24
CA TYR A 389 6.48 -3.68 -9.21
C TYR A 389 7.67 -4.39 -8.55
N LEU A 390 8.35 -5.22 -9.34
CA LEU A 390 9.67 -5.75 -9.02
C LEU A 390 10.68 -5.10 -9.96
N GLU A 391 11.78 -4.60 -9.43
CA GLU A 391 12.96 -4.23 -10.21
C GLU A 391 13.99 -5.34 -10.10
N ILE A 392 14.30 -5.96 -11.23
CA ILE A 392 15.29 -7.02 -11.30
C ILE A 392 16.51 -6.55 -12.09
N THR A 393 17.69 -6.97 -11.67
CA THR A 393 18.92 -6.73 -12.42
C THR A 393 19.41 -8.01 -13.08
N GLN A 394 20.01 -7.87 -14.26
CA GLN A 394 20.61 -8.96 -15.01
C GLN A 394 21.96 -8.51 -15.54
N SER A 395 23.03 -9.25 -15.25
CA SER A 395 24.32 -8.96 -15.85
C SER A 395 24.38 -9.40 -17.31
N TYR A 396 25.19 -8.69 -18.09
CA TYR A 396 25.50 -9.03 -19.46
C TYR A 396 26.98 -8.78 -19.74
N THR A 397 27.59 -9.63 -20.57
CA THR A 397 28.96 -9.43 -21.03
C THR A 397 28.97 -8.90 -22.46
N VAL A 398 29.64 -7.78 -22.69
CA VAL A 398 29.92 -7.28 -24.05
C VAL A 398 31.08 -8.08 -24.63
N LYS A 399 30.79 -9.01 -25.55
CA LYS A 399 31.84 -9.67 -26.33
C LYS A 399 32.22 -8.82 -27.54
N ASP A 400 33.51 -8.52 -27.66
CA ASP A 400 34.18 -8.00 -28.86
C ASP A 400 33.70 -6.63 -29.41
N GLY A 401 33.22 -5.73 -28.55
CA GLY A 401 32.82 -4.37 -28.97
C GLY A 401 31.63 -4.35 -29.96
N LYS A 402 30.91 -5.47 -30.11
CA LYS A 402 29.71 -5.56 -30.94
C LYS A 402 28.49 -5.08 -30.16
N LYS A 403 27.47 -4.60 -30.89
CA LYS A 403 26.16 -4.19 -30.37
C LYS A 403 25.63 -5.28 -29.42
N CYS A 404 25.60 -5.02 -28.12
CA CYS A 404 25.00 -5.96 -27.18
C CYS A 404 23.47 -5.93 -27.30
N GLU A 405 22.89 -7.13 -27.33
CA GLU A 405 21.46 -7.36 -27.30
C GLU A 405 21.18 -8.25 -26.09
N VAL A 406 20.53 -7.68 -25.08
CA VAL A 406 20.12 -8.42 -23.89
C VAL A 406 18.68 -8.87 -24.13
N ARG A 407 18.48 -10.20 -24.12
CA ARG A 407 17.15 -10.80 -24.15
C ARG A 407 16.86 -11.35 -22.77
N ASN A 408 15.66 -11.06 -22.29
CA ASN A 408 15.18 -11.63 -21.05
C ASN A 408 13.74 -12.13 -21.24
N VAL A 409 13.45 -13.27 -20.62
CA VAL A 409 12.12 -13.84 -20.51
C VAL A 409 11.79 -13.99 -19.02
N ALA A 410 10.81 -13.22 -18.56
CA ALA A 410 10.16 -13.49 -17.28
C ALA A 410 8.94 -14.35 -17.55
N GLU A 411 8.74 -15.37 -16.74
CA GLU A 411 7.59 -16.24 -16.83
C GLU A 411 6.68 -15.97 -15.62
N TYR A 412 5.37 -16.13 -15.81
CA TYR A 412 4.40 -15.77 -14.79
C TYR A 412 3.14 -16.61 -14.82
N ALA A 413 2.41 -16.53 -13.71
CA ALA A 413 1.18 -17.26 -13.52
C ALA A 413 0.28 -16.53 -12.48
N THR A 414 -1.05 -16.58 -12.62
CA THR A 414 -2.09 -16.04 -11.69
C THR A 414 -2.60 -17.00 -10.61
N ALA A 415 -2.62 -16.56 -9.36
CA ALA A 415 -3.13 -17.37 -8.24
C ALA A 415 -4.64 -17.69 -8.38
N PRO A 416 -5.16 -18.76 -7.71
CA PRO A 416 -4.47 -19.66 -6.80
C PRO A 416 -3.75 -20.82 -7.52
N PHE A 417 -2.43 -20.90 -7.39
CA PHE A 417 -1.68 -22.05 -7.89
C PHE A 417 -1.78 -23.23 -6.95
N THR A 418 -2.38 -24.31 -7.42
CA THR A 418 -2.11 -25.65 -6.86
C THR A 418 -0.86 -26.28 -7.46
N ASN A 419 -0.42 -25.83 -8.66
CA ASN A 419 0.83 -26.28 -9.27
C ASN A 419 1.51 -25.15 -10.08
N PRO A 420 2.64 -24.57 -9.61
CA PRO A 420 3.34 -23.48 -10.31
C PRO A 420 3.91 -23.87 -11.69
N LEU A 421 3.87 -25.15 -12.07
CA LEU A 421 4.38 -25.65 -13.34
C LEU A 421 3.33 -25.78 -14.47
N SER A 422 2.02 -25.60 -14.19
CA SER A 422 0.96 -25.97 -15.16
C SER A 422 0.38 -24.83 -16.01
N ALA A 423 0.74 -23.57 -15.77
CA ALA A 423 0.40 -22.47 -16.67
C ALA A 423 1.46 -21.39 -16.58
N THR A 424 2.31 -21.30 -17.61
CA THR A 424 3.42 -20.34 -17.65
C THR A 424 3.28 -19.49 -18.88
N ASP A 425 2.67 -18.32 -18.74
CA ASP A 425 2.77 -17.30 -19.77
C ASP A 425 4.15 -16.63 -19.69
N LYS A 426 4.61 -16.06 -20.80
CA LYS A 426 5.95 -15.46 -20.91
C LYS A 426 5.88 -13.99 -21.28
N ALA A 427 6.60 -13.17 -20.53
CA ALA A 427 6.86 -11.77 -20.84
C ALA A 427 8.28 -11.64 -21.41
N HIS A 428 8.35 -11.31 -22.69
CA HIS A 428 9.62 -11.11 -23.38
C HIS A 428 10.00 -9.63 -23.36
N ALA A 429 11.27 -9.35 -23.07
CA ALA A 429 11.84 -8.03 -23.27
C ALA A 429 13.20 -8.13 -23.98
N LYS A 430 13.50 -7.10 -24.77
CA LYS A 430 14.74 -6.99 -25.52
C LYS A 430 15.28 -5.58 -25.39
N TYR A 431 16.52 -5.48 -24.93
CA TYR A 431 17.26 -4.23 -24.89
C TYR A 431 18.42 -4.32 -25.87
N ARG A 432 18.57 -3.28 -26.70
CA ARG A 432 19.75 -3.09 -27.55
C ARG A 432 20.56 -1.98 -26.88
N CYS A 433 21.77 -2.32 -26.46
CA CYS A 433 22.65 -1.37 -25.81
C CYS A 433 22.84 -0.14 -26.68
N SER A 434 22.81 1.03 -26.04
CA SER A 434 22.89 2.34 -26.70
C SER A 434 24.16 2.49 -27.56
N GLY A 435 25.16 1.63 -27.40
CA GLY A 435 26.37 1.63 -28.22
C GLY A 435 27.11 2.95 -28.13
N ALA A 436 26.87 3.73 -27.07
CA ALA A 436 27.67 4.89 -26.74
C ALA A 436 29.08 4.36 -26.49
N ASN A 437 29.89 4.41 -27.55
CA ASN A 437 31.29 4.07 -27.50
C ASN A 437 31.86 4.81 -26.29
N ALA A 438 32.58 4.12 -25.42
CA ALA A 438 33.30 4.70 -24.28
C ALA A 438 34.40 5.70 -24.68
N MET A 439 34.29 6.34 -25.86
CA MET A 439 35.18 7.35 -26.41
C MET A 439 34.99 8.76 -25.79
N GLY A 440 34.09 8.95 -24.82
CA GLY A 440 33.93 10.23 -24.12
C GLY A 440 34.95 10.50 -23.01
N TRP A 441 35.50 9.47 -22.38
CA TRP A 441 36.47 9.63 -21.29
C TRP A 441 37.90 10.03 -21.71
N PRO A 442 38.46 9.60 -22.85
CA PRO A 442 39.77 10.11 -23.27
C PRO A 442 39.75 11.59 -23.69
N LEU A 443 38.61 12.12 -24.16
CA LEU A 443 38.51 13.53 -24.55
C LEU A 443 38.38 14.49 -23.36
N LEU A 444 37.68 14.10 -22.28
CA LEU A 444 37.69 14.87 -21.03
C LEU A 444 39.06 14.85 -20.35
N GLY A 445 39.77 13.72 -20.40
CA GLY A 445 41.16 13.63 -19.95
C GLY A 445 42.11 14.55 -20.72
N LEU A 446 41.98 14.60 -22.07
CA LEU A 446 42.77 15.50 -22.91
C LEU A 446 42.43 16.98 -22.67
N ALA A 447 41.16 17.32 -22.45
CA ALA A 447 40.76 18.69 -22.10
C ALA A 447 41.32 19.13 -20.73
N PHE A 448 41.33 18.24 -19.73
CA PHE A 448 41.88 18.53 -18.41
C PHE A 448 43.42 18.67 -18.44
N VAL A 449 44.11 17.80 -19.20
CA VAL A 449 45.56 17.93 -19.43
C VAL A 449 45.91 19.20 -20.21
N ALA A 450 45.12 19.56 -21.23
CA ALA A 450 45.30 20.81 -21.97
C ALA A 450 45.06 22.06 -21.10
N ALA A 451 44.05 22.03 -20.22
CA ALA A 451 43.78 23.11 -19.27
C ALA A 451 44.93 23.29 -18.27
N ILE A 452 45.45 22.19 -17.70
CA ILE A 452 46.62 22.21 -16.81
C ILE A 452 47.86 22.76 -17.56
N ALA A 453 48.11 22.30 -18.78
CA ALA A 453 49.22 22.76 -19.60
C ALA A 453 49.11 24.26 -19.95
N ALA A 454 47.91 24.75 -20.25
CA ALA A 454 47.65 26.17 -20.51
C ALA A 454 47.90 27.04 -19.26
N THR A 455 47.43 26.60 -18.08
CA THR A 455 47.73 27.32 -16.82
C THR A 455 49.22 27.35 -16.50
N TRP A 456 49.95 26.26 -16.78
CA TRP A 456 51.40 26.21 -16.57
C TRP A 456 52.17 27.12 -17.54
N ALA A 457 51.75 27.19 -18.81
CA ALA A 457 52.34 28.07 -19.81
C ALA A 457 52.11 29.56 -19.49
N VAL A 458 50.95 29.93 -18.93
CA VAL A 458 50.66 31.30 -18.48
C VAL A 458 51.51 31.68 -17.27
N GLN A 459 51.69 30.77 -16.30
CA GLN A 459 52.54 31.03 -15.14
C GLN A 459 54.00 31.27 -15.53
N ARG A 460 54.53 30.50 -16.48
CA ARG A 460 55.93 30.61 -16.92
C ARG A 460 56.26 31.87 -17.72
N LYS A 461 55.26 32.57 -18.28
CA LYS A 461 55.45 33.87 -18.95
C LYS A 461 55.44 35.07 -17.99
N ARG A 462 55.04 34.87 -16.73
CA ARG A 462 55.02 35.92 -15.69
C ARG A 462 56.23 35.90 -14.75
N SER A 463 57.08 34.88 -14.87
CA SER A 463 58.40 34.77 -14.26
C SER A 463 59.47 35.02 -15.30
#